data_AF-A0A956DS35-F1
#
_entry.id   AF-A0A956DS35-F1
#
_cell.length_a   1.000
_cell.length_b   1.000
_cell.length_c   1.000
_cell.angle_alpha   90.00
_cell.angle_beta   90.00
_cell.angle_gamma   90.00
#
_symmetry.space_group_name_H-M   'P 1'
#
loop_
_entity.id
_entity.type
_entity.pdbx_description
1 polymer ?
#
loop_
_entity_poly.entity_id
_entity_poly.type
_entity_poly.pdbx_seq_one_letter_code
_entity_poly.pdbx_strand_id
1 'polypeptide(L)'
;PSPSTHPPPRASGTQPPPPPSYASSHLPRPSDLPPQTERRPGMPAQQEPTPFYSGAPAPPPVPLPHPAVPPSRPHPAIAHAKAPVFRAPPIRAHDPLAAQRGVAAASLAAAEAPVMPAARRNTPIRRRAVPTEIVDLLWYAEDAPQRVRAHEGYTRLDDAQRREDRWILNGTAERIPQEERDRRDVRRALTRLHELSANEIQTSMRDAVDEDGIYVRPVLVVRGTLTMRFDPEDELAAMNAAAKPFAAGNKPLEDACRDIDEAVKPDARTLSAAIEALRSRLVQAFVLAARSMPKDYLSSAAERTLLEDRRYAMRKVFGAPHLCALVNPSGSSTQVPVYLPEDLAQQIPLLPKFDAKLLVEPHSKQDPNDHGSIALSLLALGRVTPLS
;
A
#
# COMPACT_ATOMS: atom_id res chain seq x y z
N PRO A 1 -44.35 64.07 5.73
CA PRO A 1 -44.26 63.44 7.07
C PRO A 1 -43.52 62.10 6.99
N SER A 2 -42.20 62.16 7.13
CA SER A 2 -41.29 61.01 7.06
C SER A 2 -41.17 60.32 8.42
N PRO A 3 -41.18 58.97 8.50
CA PRO A 3 -41.00 58.27 9.77
C PRO A 3 -39.51 58.27 10.16
N SER A 4 -39.25 58.60 11.43
CA SER A 4 -37.92 58.62 12.04
C SER A 4 -37.54 57.22 12.52
N THR A 5 -36.48 56.66 11.98
CA THR A 5 -35.92 55.35 12.36
C THR A 5 -34.85 55.55 13.43
N HIS A 6 -35.13 55.14 14.66
CA HIS A 6 -34.11 55.06 15.72
C HIS A 6 -33.28 53.77 15.57
N PRO A 7 -31.95 53.83 15.75
CA PRO A 7 -31.10 52.64 15.76
C PRO A 7 -31.20 51.87 17.11
N PRO A 8 -31.06 50.53 17.10
CA PRO A 8 -31.10 49.73 18.31
C PRO A 8 -29.81 49.85 19.14
N PRO A 9 -29.87 49.62 20.47
CA PRO A 9 -28.73 49.74 21.38
C PRO A 9 -27.70 48.62 21.17
N ARG A 10 -26.42 49.01 21.23
CA ARG A 10 -25.26 48.11 21.20
C ARG A 10 -25.26 47.18 22.41
N ALA A 11 -25.23 45.87 22.17
CA ALA A 11 -24.99 44.86 23.19
C ALA A 11 -23.56 44.99 23.74
N SER A 12 -23.45 45.16 25.06
CA SER A 12 -22.20 45.15 25.80
C SER A 12 -21.57 43.76 25.72
N GLY A 13 -20.39 43.68 25.10
CA GLY A 13 -19.62 42.45 24.97
C GLY A 13 -19.14 41.95 26.33
N THR A 14 -19.52 40.73 26.67
CA THR A 14 -18.97 39.95 27.78
C THR A 14 -17.51 39.61 27.44
N GLN A 15 -16.60 40.17 28.23
CA GLN A 15 -15.16 39.90 28.16
C GLN A 15 -14.89 38.41 28.46
N PRO A 16 -14.17 37.67 27.62
CA PRO A 16 -13.83 36.28 27.89
C PRO A 16 -12.93 36.18 29.12
N PRO A 17 -13.08 35.13 29.95
CA PRO A 17 -12.25 34.93 31.13
C PRO A 17 -10.77 34.74 30.75
N PRO A 18 -9.83 35.23 31.58
CA PRO A 18 -8.41 35.02 31.35
C PRO A 18 -8.05 33.52 31.40
N PRO A 19 -7.04 33.08 30.63
CA PRO A 19 -6.57 31.70 30.68
C PRO A 19 -5.98 31.36 32.06
N PRO A 20 -6.08 30.10 32.51
CA PRO A 20 -5.47 29.67 33.77
C PRO A 20 -3.95 29.84 33.71
N SER A 21 -3.39 30.54 34.69
CA SER A 21 -1.95 30.58 34.94
C SER A 21 -1.47 29.17 35.30
N TYR A 22 -0.76 28.55 34.37
CA TYR A 22 0.03 27.35 34.67
C TYR A 22 1.14 27.74 35.63
N ALA A 23 1.00 27.34 36.89
CA ALA A 23 2.07 27.38 37.87
C ALA A 23 3.26 26.61 37.30
N SER A 24 4.41 27.28 37.19
CA SER A 24 5.68 26.68 36.81
C SER A 24 6.04 25.58 37.81
N SER A 25 5.85 24.33 37.41
CA SER A 25 6.38 23.18 38.13
C SER A 25 7.90 23.27 38.11
N HIS A 26 8.45 23.54 39.29
CA HIS A 26 9.88 23.49 39.58
C HIS A 26 10.47 22.15 39.13
N LEU A 27 11.44 22.21 38.21
CA LEU A 27 12.33 21.10 37.92
C LEU A 27 13.13 20.75 39.20
N PRO A 28 13.16 19.48 39.63
CA PRO A 28 14.05 19.06 40.70
C PRO A 28 15.51 19.14 40.24
N ARG A 29 16.30 19.86 41.03
CA ARG A 29 17.74 20.03 40.92
C ARG A 29 18.43 18.68 41.19
N PRO A 30 19.37 18.20 40.35
CA PRO A 30 20.13 17.00 40.63
C PRO A 30 21.26 17.36 41.60
N SER A 31 21.06 17.12 42.89
CA SER A 31 22.11 17.15 43.89
C SER A 31 21.76 16.10 44.93
N ASP A 32 22.60 15.07 45.00
CA ASP A 32 22.85 14.15 46.13
C ASP A 32 23.15 12.74 45.61
N LEU A 33 24.35 12.59 45.04
CA LEU A 33 25.01 11.29 44.96
C LEU A 33 25.71 11.03 46.31
N PRO A 34 25.44 9.91 46.99
CA PRO A 34 26.15 9.57 48.23
C PRO A 34 27.61 9.16 47.96
N PRO A 35 28.52 9.37 48.94
CA PRO A 35 29.93 9.04 48.79
C PRO A 35 30.15 7.53 48.79
N GLN A 36 30.76 7.00 47.72
CA GLN A 36 31.26 5.65 47.70
C GLN A 36 32.51 5.55 48.57
N THR A 37 32.39 4.81 49.67
CA THR A 37 33.51 4.48 50.56
C THR A 37 33.65 2.96 50.62
N GLU A 38 34.91 2.53 50.57
CA GLU A 38 35.46 1.26 51.07
C GLU A 38 35.42 -0.03 50.22
N ARG A 39 36.53 -0.19 49.48
CA ARG A 39 37.52 -1.27 49.62
C ARG A 39 36.99 -2.67 50.01
N ARG A 40 36.96 -3.57 49.02
CA ARG A 40 37.18 -5.02 49.23
C ARG A 40 38.59 -5.42 48.79
N PRO A 41 39.42 -5.99 49.69
CA PRO A 41 40.66 -6.66 49.32
C PRO A 41 40.40 -8.15 49.04
N GLY A 42 41.04 -8.68 47.98
CA GLY A 42 41.22 -10.12 47.77
C GLY A 42 40.49 -10.68 46.55
N MET A 43 41.05 -10.49 45.35
CA MET A 43 40.88 -11.43 44.24
C MET A 43 42.15 -12.26 44.08
N PRO A 44 42.06 -13.60 43.99
CA PRO A 44 43.17 -14.45 43.60
C PRO A 44 43.48 -14.30 42.11
N ALA A 45 44.73 -14.63 41.77
CA ALA A 45 45.37 -14.45 40.48
C ALA A 45 44.55 -14.95 39.28
N GLN A 46 44.55 -14.14 38.21
CA GLN A 46 44.17 -14.54 36.87
C GLN A 46 45.09 -15.69 36.40
N GLN A 47 44.50 -16.86 36.16
CA GLN A 47 45.08 -17.85 35.26
C GLN A 47 44.75 -17.44 33.83
N GLU A 48 45.79 -17.31 33.01
CA GLU A 48 45.68 -17.14 31.56
C GLU A 48 44.90 -18.30 30.94
N PRO A 49 43.94 -18.04 30.02
CA PRO A 49 43.30 -19.09 29.27
C PRO A 49 44.29 -19.66 28.24
N THR A 50 44.72 -20.90 28.48
CA THR A 50 45.41 -21.71 27.48
C THR A 50 44.47 -21.98 26.28
N PRO A 51 44.95 -21.84 25.03
CA PRO A 51 44.17 -22.22 23.86
C PRO A 51 44.11 -23.75 23.78
N PHE A 52 42.99 -24.32 24.24
CA PHE A 52 42.64 -25.71 23.95
C PHE A 52 42.30 -25.84 22.46
N TYR A 53 43.30 -26.20 21.66
CA TYR A 53 43.09 -26.85 20.36
C TYR A 53 42.52 -28.25 20.61
N SER A 54 41.20 -28.32 20.76
CA SER A 54 40.47 -29.59 20.68
C SER A 54 40.33 -29.95 19.20
N GLY A 55 41.33 -30.68 18.68
CA GLY A 55 41.26 -31.33 17.38
C GLY A 55 40.20 -32.42 17.39
N ALA A 56 38.96 -32.06 17.07
CA ALA A 56 37.95 -33.03 16.67
C ALA A 56 38.32 -33.57 15.28
N PRO A 57 38.39 -34.89 15.08
CA PRO A 57 38.63 -35.46 13.76
C PRO A 57 37.51 -35.05 12.82
N ALA A 58 37.88 -34.58 11.63
CA ALA A 58 36.94 -34.22 10.58
C ALA A 58 36.00 -35.40 10.30
N PRO A 59 34.67 -35.18 10.20
CA PRO A 59 33.75 -36.23 9.80
C PRO A 59 34.12 -36.71 8.38
N PRO A 60 34.00 -38.02 8.09
CA PRO A 60 34.25 -38.53 6.76
C PRO A 60 33.34 -37.85 5.74
N PRO A 61 33.81 -37.64 4.49
CA PRO A 61 33.00 -37.02 3.45
C PRO A 61 31.74 -37.85 3.22
N VAL A 62 30.58 -37.21 3.43
CA VAL A 62 29.29 -37.80 3.06
C VAL A 62 29.28 -37.91 1.54
N PRO A 63 29.14 -39.11 0.95
CA PRO A 63 29.03 -39.26 -0.49
C PRO A 63 27.79 -38.50 -0.99
N LEU A 64 28.02 -37.56 -1.90
CA LEU A 64 26.97 -36.84 -2.60
C LEU A 64 26.05 -37.86 -3.29
N PRO A 65 24.72 -37.82 -3.08
CA PRO A 65 23.81 -38.66 -3.82
C PRO A 65 23.91 -38.29 -5.31
N HIS A 66 24.27 -39.28 -6.13
CA HIS A 66 24.19 -39.17 -7.58
C HIS A 66 22.77 -38.73 -7.97
N PRO A 67 22.61 -37.79 -8.93
CA PRO A 67 21.29 -37.44 -9.44
C PRO A 67 20.64 -38.69 -10.02
N ALA A 68 19.57 -39.15 -9.36
CA ALA A 68 18.72 -40.20 -9.88
C ALA A 68 18.13 -39.73 -11.21
N VAL A 69 18.56 -40.34 -12.31
CA VAL A 69 17.95 -40.19 -13.62
C VAL A 69 16.49 -40.62 -13.48
N PRO A 70 15.50 -39.73 -13.68
CA PRO A 70 14.11 -40.11 -13.59
C PRO A 70 13.80 -41.14 -14.70
N PRO A 71 13.05 -42.21 -14.41
CA PRO A 71 12.60 -43.13 -15.45
C PRO A 71 11.71 -42.37 -16.44
N SER A 72 12.09 -42.41 -17.70
CA SER A 72 11.33 -41.88 -18.83
C SER A 72 9.91 -42.42 -18.79
N ARG A 73 8.93 -41.56 -18.49
CA ARG A 73 7.52 -41.89 -18.63
C ARG A 73 7.21 -42.10 -20.12
N PRO A 74 6.60 -43.23 -20.52
CA PRO A 74 6.06 -43.37 -21.86
C PRO A 74 4.92 -42.36 -22.04
N HIS A 75 5.08 -41.44 -22.98
CA HIS A 75 4.01 -40.54 -23.41
C HIS A 75 2.88 -41.37 -24.05
N PRO A 76 1.60 -41.14 -23.69
CA PRO A 76 0.48 -41.68 -24.46
C PRO A 76 0.50 -41.07 -25.87
N ALA A 77 0.38 -41.93 -26.88
CA ALA A 77 0.29 -41.54 -28.27
C ALA A 77 -0.93 -40.63 -28.49
N ILE A 78 -0.69 -39.33 -28.64
CA ILE A 78 -1.70 -38.39 -29.12
C ILE A 78 -1.79 -38.58 -30.63
N ALA A 79 -2.93 -39.10 -31.08
CA ALA A 79 -3.28 -39.16 -32.48
C ALA A 79 -3.25 -37.74 -33.09
N HIS A 80 -2.29 -37.50 -33.97
CA HIS A 80 -2.19 -36.27 -34.73
C HIS A 80 -3.38 -36.13 -35.69
N ALA A 81 -4.36 -35.31 -35.31
CA ALA A 81 -5.26 -34.69 -36.28
C ALA A 81 -4.43 -33.69 -37.13
N LYS A 82 -4.32 -33.99 -38.43
CA LYS A 82 -3.64 -33.15 -39.42
C LYS A 82 -4.26 -31.75 -39.47
N ALA A 83 -3.52 -30.74 -39.03
CA ALA A 83 -3.79 -29.35 -39.36
C ALA A 83 -3.39 -29.07 -40.83
N PRO A 84 -4.15 -28.24 -41.57
CA PRO A 84 -3.79 -27.85 -42.93
C PRO A 84 -2.54 -26.95 -42.93
N VAL A 85 -1.52 -27.39 -43.67
CA VAL A 85 -0.29 -26.63 -43.93
C VAL A 85 -0.61 -25.50 -44.90
N PHE A 86 -0.72 -24.27 -44.39
CA PHE A 86 -0.69 -23.08 -45.24
C PHE A 86 0.75 -22.81 -45.68
N ARG A 87 1.01 -23.04 -46.96
CA ARG A 87 2.30 -22.81 -47.61
C ARG A 87 2.41 -21.31 -47.90
N ALA A 88 3.29 -20.61 -47.17
CA ALA A 88 3.59 -19.21 -47.45
C ALA A 88 4.23 -19.07 -48.85
N PRO A 89 3.84 -18.06 -49.65
CA PRO A 89 4.46 -17.82 -50.95
C PRO A 89 5.91 -17.32 -50.79
N PRO A 90 6.79 -17.60 -51.75
CA PRO A 90 8.19 -17.15 -51.71
C PRO A 90 8.26 -15.62 -51.82
N ILE A 91 8.90 -15.00 -50.83
CA ILE A 91 9.23 -13.58 -50.83
C ILE A 91 10.29 -13.35 -51.92
N ARG A 92 9.95 -12.57 -52.94
CA ARG A 92 10.90 -12.13 -53.98
C ARG A 92 11.88 -11.14 -53.35
N ALA A 93 13.17 -11.42 -53.51
CA ALA A 93 14.24 -10.50 -53.17
C ALA A 93 14.09 -9.22 -54.02
N HIS A 94 13.81 -8.09 -53.36
CA HIS A 94 13.79 -6.79 -54.00
C HIS A 94 15.18 -6.15 -53.97
N ASP A 95 15.55 -5.58 -55.11
CA ASP A 95 16.79 -4.88 -55.40
C ASP A 95 16.92 -3.61 -54.50
N PRO A 96 17.96 -3.53 -53.63
CA PRO A 96 18.11 -2.42 -52.67
C PRO A 96 18.41 -1.07 -53.33
N LEU A 97 18.70 -1.01 -54.63
CA LEU A 97 18.98 0.23 -55.36
C LEU A 97 17.72 0.98 -55.84
N ALA A 98 16.54 0.34 -55.85
CA ALA A 98 15.29 0.99 -56.25
C ALA A 98 14.70 1.91 -55.15
N ALA A 99 14.97 1.63 -53.87
CA ALA A 99 14.41 2.38 -52.74
C ALA A 99 15.04 3.78 -52.56
N GLN A 100 16.28 4.00 -53.01
CA GLN A 100 16.95 5.29 -52.82
C GLN A 100 16.57 6.35 -53.86
N ARG A 101 16.10 5.97 -55.06
CA ARG A 101 15.69 6.95 -56.09
C ARG A 101 14.29 7.52 -55.90
N GLY A 102 13.44 6.88 -55.09
CA GLY A 102 12.09 7.39 -54.77
C GLY A 102 12.06 8.54 -53.76
N VAL A 103 13.10 8.68 -52.93
CA VAL A 103 13.14 9.68 -51.83
C VAL A 103 13.52 11.07 -52.35
N ALA A 104 14.30 11.17 -53.44
CA ALA A 104 14.72 12.44 -54.02
C ALA A 104 13.62 13.12 -54.85
N ALA A 105 12.74 12.36 -55.52
CA ALA A 105 11.67 12.92 -56.35
C ALA A 105 10.48 13.44 -55.52
N ALA A 106 10.23 12.90 -54.33
CA ALA A 106 9.15 13.34 -53.46
C ALA A 106 9.44 14.66 -52.72
N SER A 107 10.72 15.06 -52.57
CA SER A 107 11.08 16.31 -51.87
C SER A 107 10.92 17.57 -52.74
N LEU A 108 11.06 17.48 -54.07
CA LEU A 108 10.98 18.67 -54.92
C LEU A 108 9.55 19.09 -55.31
N ALA A 109 8.55 18.21 -55.20
CA ALA A 109 7.15 18.53 -55.53
C ALA A 109 6.41 19.30 -54.41
N ALA A 110 7.02 19.49 -53.24
CA ALA A 110 6.41 20.19 -52.09
C ALA A 110 6.71 21.70 -52.03
N ALA A 111 7.52 22.23 -52.96
CA ALA A 111 8.02 23.61 -52.89
C ALA A 111 7.14 24.67 -53.57
N GLU A 112 6.09 24.28 -54.32
CA GLU A 112 5.36 25.21 -55.20
C GLU A 112 3.83 25.09 -55.09
N ALA A 113 3.32 24.78 -53.89
CA ALA A 113 1.88 24.82 -53.64
C ALA A 113 1.43 26.26 -53.28
N PRO A 114 0.39 26.81 -53.93
CA PRO A 114 -0.15 28.12 -53.60
C PRO A 114 -0.63 28.14 -52.14
N VAL A 115 -0.22 29.17 -51.40
CA VAL A 115 -0.63 29.45 -50.01
C VAL A 115 -2.14 29.74 -49.99
N MET A 116 -2.95 28.68 -49.93
CA MET A 116 -4.36 28.84 -49.63
C MET A 116 -4.51 29.28 -48.17
N PRO A 117 -5.40 30.24 -47.87
CA PRO A 117 -5.66 30.66 -46.49
C PRO A 117 -6.07 29.42 -45.70
N ALA A 118 -5.28 29.09 -44.68
CA ALA A 118 -5.42 27.89 -43.88
C ALA A 118 -6.87 27.79 -43.39
N ALA A 119 -7.66 26.94 -44.06
CA ALA A 119 -9.00 26.59 -43.63
C ALA A 119 -8.85 26.14 -42.18
N ARG A 120 -9.51 26.86 -41.26
CA ARG A 120 -9.49 26.59 -39.82
C ARG A 120 -9.79 25.10 -39.64
N ARG A 121 -8.75 24.30 -39.40
CA ARG A 121 -8.90 22.88 -39.12
C ARG A 121 -9.66 22.83 -37.81
N ASN A 122 -10.96 22.59 -37.89
CA ASN A 122 -11.78 22.23 -36.75
C ASN A 122 -11.17 20.95 -36.18
N THR A 123 -10.24 21.08 -35.25
CA THR A 123 -9.78 19.97 -34.43
C THR A 123 -11.03 19.39 -33.78
N PRO A 124 -11.38 18.12 -34.06
CA PRO A 124 -12.58 17.52 -33.50
C PRO A 124 -12.47 17.64 -31.98
N ILE A 125 -13.48 18.29 -31.38
CA ILE A 125 -13.59 18.40 -29.93
C ILE A 125 -13.57 16.97 -29.39
N ARG A 126 -12.47 16.58 -28.73
CA ARG A 126 -12.36 15.27 -28.09
C ARG A 126 -13.45 15.23 -27.02
N ARG A 127 -14.54 14.53 -27.31
CA ARG A 127 -15.60 14.28 -26.32
C ARG A 127 -14.93 13.59 -25.15
N ARG A 128 -14.97 14.24 -24.00
CA ARG A 128 -14.46 13.69 -22.74
C ARG A 128 -15.20 12.38 -22.51
N ALA A 129 -14.46 11.27 -22.43
CA ALA A 129 -15.06 9.98 -22.14
C ALA A 129 -15.87 10.10 -20.85
N VAL A 130 -17.10 9.57 -20.87
CA VAL A 130 -17.95 9.53 -19.68
C VAL A 130 -17.21 8.71 -18.62
N PRO A 131 -17.02 9.21 -17.40
CA PRO A 131 -16.38 8.45 -16.33
C PRO A 131 -17.12 7.13 -16.11
N THR A 132 -16.39 6.02 -16.08
CA THR A 132 -16.95 4.68 -15.81
C THR A 132 -16.90 4.31 -14.32
N GLU A 133 -16.24 5.14 -13.51
CA GLU A 133 -16.04 4.92 -12.08
C GLU A 133 -16.07 6.24 -11.31
N ILE A 134 -16.47 6.15 -10.03
CA ILE A 134 -16.39 7.22 -9.04
C ILE A 134 -15.22 6.91 -8.10
N VAL A 135 -14.42 7.94 -7.80
CA VAL A 135 -13.41 7.89 -6.73
C VAL A 135 -13.93 8.66 -5.53
N ASP A 136 -14.26 7.93 -4.48
CA ASP A 136 -14.71 8.44 -3.18
C ASP A 136 -13.50 8.64 -2.26
N LEU A 137 -13.09 9.89 -2.06
CA LEU A 137 -11.91 10.23 -1.26
C LEU A 137 -12.22 10.03 0.22
N LEU A 138 -11.62 8.98 0.80
CA LEU A 138 -11.78 8.62 2.20
C LEU A 138 -10.89 9.47 3.11
N TRP A 139 -9.63 9.67 2.73
CA TRP A 139 -8.63 10.37 3.55
C TRP A 139 -7.44 10.87 2.74
N TYR A 140 -6.74 11.89 3.25
CA TYR A 140 -5.46 12.37 2.75
C TYR A 140 -4.61 12.96 3.87
N ALA A 141 -3.29 12.83 3.75
CA ALA A 141 -2.31 13.41 4.66
C ALA A 141 -2.29 14.93 4.54
N GLU A 142 -1.96 15.63 5.63
CA GLU A 142 -1.92 17.11 5.67
C GLU A 142 -0.97 17.71 4.62
N ASP A 143 0.15 17.03 4.34
CA ASP A 143 1.15 17.45 3.36
C ASP A 143 0.82 17.00 1.91
N ALA A 144 -0.13 16.08 1.73
CA ALA A 144 -0.49 15.55 0.42
C ALA A 144 -0.86 16.64 -0.61
N PRO A 145 -1.63 17.70 -0.29
CA PRO A 145 -1.95 18.75 -1.26
C PRO A 145 -0.71 19.51 -1.75
N GLN A 146 0.26 19.77 -0.87
CA GLN A 146 1.52 20.42 -1.26
C GLN A 146 2.35 19.51 -2.16
N ARG A 147 2.45 18.24 -1.80
CA ARG A 147 3.18 17.22 -2.57
C ARG A 147 2.55 17.00 -3.95
N VAL A 148 1.21 16.97 -4.04
CA VAL A 148 0.47 16.91 -5.30
C VAL A 148 0.77 18.12 -6.19
N ARG A 149 0.78 19.33 -5.63
CA ARG A 149 1.07 20.55 -6.40
C ARG A 149 2.52 20.59 -6.90
N ALA A 150 3.46 20.01 -6.16
CA ALA A 150 4.85 19.89 -6.58
C ALA A 150 5.07 18.83 -7.68
N HIS A 151 4.11 17.91 -7.87
CA HIS A 151 4.21 16.87 -8.89
C HIS A 151 4.04 17.45 -10.31
N GLU A 152 5.02 17.23 -11.19
CA GLU A 152 5.04 17.82 -12.54
C GLU A 152 3.82 17.45 -13.38
N GLY A 153 3.41 16.18 -13.32
CA GLY A 153 2.24 15.70 -14.04
C GLY A 153 0.95 16.39 -13.60
N TYR A 154 0.87 16.81 -12.32
CA TYR A 154 -0.29 17.52 -11.81
C TYR A 154 -0.28 18.98 -12.23
N THR A 155 0.87 19.64 -12.19
CA THR A 155 1.02 21.04 -12.62
C THR A 155 0.53 21.24 -14.06
N ARG A 156 0.88 20.32 -14.96
CA ARG A 156 0.40 20.35 -16.36
C ARG A 156 -1.12 20.22 -16.47
N LEU A 157 -1.74 19.40 -15.62
CA LEU A 157 -3.20 19.23 -15.56
C LEU A 157 -3.91 20.45 -14.98
N ASP A 158 -3.33 21.07 -13.94
CA ASP A 158 -3.90 22.26 -13.30
C ASP A 158 -3.81 23.48 -14.23
N ASP A 159 -2.70 23.67 -14.94
CA ASP A 159 -2.53 24.75 -15.92
C ASP A 159 -3.55 24.67 -17.06
N ALA A 160 -3.82 23.46 -17.56
CA ALA A 160 -4.85 23.24 -18.57
C ALA A 160 -6.25 23.65 -18.06
N GLN A 161 -6.57 23.32 -16.81
CA GLN A 161 -7.86 23.65 -16.21
C GLN A 161 -7.99 25.15 -15.90
N ARG A 162 -6.95 25.79 -15.35
CA ARG A 162 -6.96 27.24 -15.07
C ARG A 162 -7.20 28.07 -16.33
N ARG A 163 -6.75 27.59 -17.50
CA ARG A 163 -7.05 28.23 -18.79
C ARG A 163 -8.53 28.12 -19.16
N GLU A 164 -9.20 27.03 -18.83
CA GLU A 164 -10.63 26.81 -19.07
C GLU A 164 -11.49 27.63 -18.09
N ASP A 165 -11.19 27.56 -16.79
CA ASP A 165 -11.98 28.23 -15.74
C ASP A 165 -11.91 29.76 -15.86
N ARG A 166 -10.81 30.32 -16.40
CA ARG A 166 -10.65 31.77 -16.63
C ARG A 166 -11.72 32.36 -17.55
N TRP A 167 -12.28 31.57 -18.46
CA TRP A 167 -13.35 32.03 -19.34
C TRP A 167 -14.72 32.09 -18.66
N ILE A 168 -14.90 31.39 -17.54
CA ILE A 168 -16.17 31.24 -16.85
C ILE A 168 -16.31 32.27 -15.71
N LEU A 169 -15.20 32.68 -15.11
CA LEU A 169 -15.14 33.49 -13.88
C LEU A 169 -15.23 35.01 -14.07
N ASN A 170 -16.02 35.50 -15.03
CA ASN A 170 -16.30 36.94 -15.19
C ASN A 170 -17.34 37.50 -14.18
N GLY A 171 -17.68 36.74 -13.12
CA GLY A 171 -18.58 37.18 -12.05
C GLY A 171 -18.12 36.66 -10.70
N THR A 172 -18.06 37.55 -9.70
CA THR A 172 -17.96 37.33 -8.24
C THR A 172 -17.88 35.88 -7.77
N ALA A 173 -16.73 35.23 -7.94
CA ALA A 173 -16.53 33.90 -7.40
C ALA A 173 -16.23 33.99 -5.91
N GLU A 174 -17.13 33.43 -5.10
CA GLU A 174 -16.90 33.25 -3.67
C GLU A 174 -15.62 32.43 -3.47
N ARG A 175 -14.81 32.85 -2.50
CA ARG A 175 -13.52 32.23 -2.20
C ARG A 175 -13.77 30.86 -1.57
N ILE A 176 -13.59 29.81 -2.36
CA ILE A 176 -13.66 28.41 -1.89
C ILE A 176 -12.71 28.25 -0.69
N PRO A 177 -13.15 27.65 0.43
CA PRO A 177 -12.29 27.34 1.58
C PRO A 177 -11.05 26.53 1.17
N GLN A 178 -9.92 26.76 1.85
CA GLN A 178 -8.65 26.13 1.49
C GLN A 178 -8.72 24.59 1.56
N GLU A 179 -9.38 24.05 2.58
CA GLU A 179 -9.59 22.61 2.75
C GLU A 179 -10.35 21.97 1.58
N GLU A 180 -11.40 22.63 1.08
CA GLU A 180 -12.17 22.12 -0.06
C GLU A 180 -11.34 22.15 -1.35
N ARG A 181 -10.48 23.16 -1.50
CA ARG A 181 -9.51 23.22 -2.60
C ARG A 181 -8.48 22.10 -2.49
N ASP A 182 -7.93 21.87 -1.32
CA ASP A 182 -6.96 20.80 -1.05
C ASP A 182 -7.57 19.41 -1.33
N ARG A 183 -8.78 19.16 -0.80
CA ARG A 183 -9.56 17.94 -1.08
C ARG A 183 -9.84 17.75 -2.57
N ARG A 184 -10.16 18.84 -3.28
CA ARG A 184 -10.39 18.82 -4.75
C ARG A 184 -9.10 18.50 -5.50
N ASP A 185 -7.96 19.07 -5.09
CA ASP A 185 -6.67 18.84 -5.72
C ASP A 185 -6.23 17.37 -5.58
N VAL A 186 -6.31 16.81 -4.36
CA VAL A 186 -5.97 15.41 -4.09
C VAL A 186 -6.90 14.45 -4.87
N ARG A 187 -8.22 14.69 -4.85
CA ARG A 187 -9.17 13.87 -5.62
C ARG A 187 -8.90 13.95 -7.13
N ARG A 188 -8.49 15.12 -7.64
CA ARG A 188 -8.08 15.27 -9.05
C ARG A 188 -6.81 14.50 -9.35
N ALA A 189 -5.83 14.53 -8.44
CA ALA A 189 -4.60 13.76 -8.59
C ALA A 189 -4.89 12.26 -8.70
N LEU A 190 -5.70 11.70 -7.78
CA LEU A 190 -6.11 10.29 -7.81
C LEU A 190 -6.85 9.89 -9.10
N THR A 191 -7.59 10.82 -9.73
CA THR A 191 -8.42 10.50 -10.91
C THR A 191 -7.72 10.76 -12.24
N ARG A 192 -6.73 11.65 -12.29
CA ARG A 192 -6.13 12.14 -13.53
C ARG A 192 -4.65 11.82 -13.70
N LEU A 193 -3.92 11.56 -12.61
CA LEU A 193 -2.52 11.15 -12.74
C LEU A 193 -2.43 9.74 -13.31
N HIS A 194 -1.27 9.43 -13.87
CA HIS A 194 -0.99 8.13 -14.44
C HIS A 194 -0.89 7.07 -13.33
N GLU A 195 -1.67 6.01 -13.48
CA GLU A 195 -1.68 4.86 -12.58
C GLU A 195 -0.51 3.93 -12.92
N LEU A 196 0.31 3.61 -11.93
CA LEU A 196 1.47 2.74 -12.11
C LEU A 196 1.19 1.30 -11.71
N SER A 197 1.74 0.37 -12.48
CA SER A 197 1.84 -1.04 -12.18
C SER A 197 2.97 -1.35 -11.19
N ALA A 198 3.00 -2.56 -10.64
CA ALA A 198 4.02 -2.97 -9.67
C ALA A 198 5.47 -2.82 -10.20
N ASN A 199 5.71 -3.09 -11.49
CA ASN A 199 7.04 -2.95 -12.09
C ASN A 199 7.42 -1.48 -12.27
N GLU A 200 6.47 -0.64 -12.67
CA GLU A 200 6.70 0.80 -12.86
C GLU A 200 6.97 1.53 -11.55
N ILE A 201 6.43 1.02 -10.42
CA ILE A 201 6.80 1.52 -9.09
C ILE A 201 8.30 1.31 -8.85
N GLN A 202 8.84 0.13 -9.16
CA GLN A 202 10.28 -0.14 -8.96
C GLN A 202 11.15 0.72 -9.86
N THR A 203 10.76 0.88 -11.13
CA THR A 203 11.44 1.76 -12.08
C THR A 203 11.43 3.21 -11.59
N SER A 204 10.26 3.71 -11.16
CA SER A 204 10.11 5.07 -10.62
C SER A 204 10.96 5.30 -9.36
N MET A 205 11.14 4.28 -8.51
CA MET A 205 12.05 4.38 -7.37
C MET A 205 13.52 4.51 -7.80
N ARG A 206 13.93 3.79 -8.84
CA ARG A 206 15.30 3.85 -9.35
C ARG A 206 15.58 5.20 -10.01
N ASP A 207 14.62 5.70 -10.79
CA ASP A 207 14.74 6.97 -11.53
C ASP A 207 14.65 8.19 -10.60
N ALA A 208 14.15 8.01 -9.37
CA ALA A 208 14.07 9.04 -8.34
C ALA A 208 15.36 9.21 -7.52
N VAL A 209 16.43 8.48 -7.87
CA VAL A 209 17.77 8.73 -7.36
C VAL A 209 18.43 9.74 -8.28
N ASP A 210 18.82 10.90 -7.74
CA ASP A 210 19.48 11.94 -8.53
C ASP A 210 20.95 11.59 -8.86
N GLU A 211 21.63 12.47 -9.58
CA GLU A 211 23.03 12.30 -9.98
C GLU A 211 23.99 12.22 -8.78
N ASP A 212 23.60 12.81 -7.63
CA ASP A 212 24.34 12.79 -6.38
C ASP A 212 24.07 11.53 -5.54
N GLY A 213 23.17 10.64 -6.01
CA GLY A 213 22.76 9.43 -5.28
C GLY A 213 21.73 9.70 -4.18
N ILE A 214 21.18 10.91 -4.11
CA ILE A 214 20.15 11.28 -3.14
C ILE A 214 18.80 10.81 -3.68
N TYR A 215 18.11 10.06 -2.83
CA TYR A 215 16.78 9.55 -3.15
C TYR A 215 15.70 10.59 -2.83
N VAL A 216 15.09 11.17 -3.86
CA VAL A 216 13.98 12.11 -3.73
C VAL A 216 12.66 11.35 -3.91
N ARG A 217 11.96 11.07 -2.81
CA ARG A 217 10.73 10.25 -2.82
C ARG A 217 9.70 10.79 -3.83
N PRO A 218 9.38 10.03 -4.89
CA PRO A 218 8.39 10.45 -5.86
C PRO A 218 6.98 10.20 -5.30
N VAL A 219 6.01 11.01 -5.72
CA VAL A 219 4.59 10.80 -5.41
C VAL A 219 3.98 10.02 -6.56
N LEU A 220 3.46 8.83 -6.28
CA LEU A 220 2.92 7.92 -7.28
C LEU A 220 1.43 7.68 -7.07
N VAL A 221 0.70 7.36 -8.14
CA VAL A 221 -0.69 6.88 -8.06
C VAL A 221 -0.73 5.40 -8.41
N VAL A 222 -1.30 4.60 -7.51
CA VAL A 222 -1.47 3.16 -7.68
C VAL A 222 -2.96 2.84 -7.65
N ARG A 223 -3.47 2.18 -8.68
CA ARG A 223 -4.81 1.59 -8.67
C ARG A 223 -4.69 0.11 -8.36
N GLY A 224 -5.57 -0.42 -7.53
CA GLY A 224 -5.56 -1.84 -7.19
C GLY A 224 -6.62 -2.22 -6.17
N THR A 225 -6.62 -3.49 -5.79
CA THR A 225 -7.45 -3.99 -4.69
C THR A 225 -6.65 -3.90 -3.39
N LEU A 226 -7.15 -3.11 -2.45
CA LEU A 226 -6.58 -2.99 -1.11
C LEU A 226 -7.15 -4.10 -0.23
N THR A 227 -6.28 -4.85 0.45
CA THR A 227 -6.63 -5.91 1.40
C THR A 227 -6.11 -5.52 2.78
N MET A 228 -7.01 -5.36 3.75
CA MET A 228 -6.63 -5.10 5.14
C MET A 228 -6.04 -6.36 5.77
N ARG A 229 -4.98 -6.22 6.56
CA ARG A 229 -4.40 -7.34 7.33
C ARG A 229 -4.86 -7.28 8.78
N PHE A 230 -4.96 -8.44 9.42
CA PHE A 230 -5.18 -8.58 10.85
C PHE A 230 -3.93 -9.14 11.51
N ASP A 231 -3.77 -8.87 12.81
CA ASP A 231 -2.67 -9.47 13.54
C ASP A 231 -2.92 -10.99 13.68
N PRO A 232 -1.93 -11.86 13.41
CA PRO A 232 -2.12 -13.31 13.51
C PRO A 232 -2.59 -13.79 14.90
N GLU A 233 -2.18 -13.11 15.98
CA GLU A 233 -2.65 -13.44 17.33
C GLU A 233 -4.13 -13.13 17.51
N ASP A 234 -4.56 -11.96 17.03
CA ASP A 234 -5.96 -11.52 17.05
C ASP A 234 -6.84 -12.42 16.16
N GLU A 235 -6.32 -12.82 15.00
CA GLU A 235 -7.00 -13.76 14.10
C GLU A 235 -7.18 -15.12 14.78
N LEU A 236 -6.14 -15.66 15.41
CA LEU A 236 -6.21 -16.93 16.12
C LEU A 236 -7.18 -16.86 17.31
N ALA A 237 -7.19 -15.75 18.06
CA ALA A 237 -8.12 -15.53 19.16
C ALA A 237 -9.58 -15.49 18.68
N ALA A 238 -9.86 -14.78 17.60
CA ALA A 238 -11.19 -14.69 17.01
C ALA A 238 -11.65 -16.04 16.45
N MET A 239 -10.76 -16.80 15.79
CA MET A 239 -11.05 -18.17 15.34
C MET A 239 -11.37 -19.10 16.51
N ASN A 240 -10.60 -19.01 17.61
CA ASN A 240 -10.84 -19.79 18.82
C ASN A 240 -12.21 -19.46 19.44
N ALA A 241 -12.55 -18.17 19.55
CA ALA A 241 -13.86 -17.74 20.03
C ALA A 241 -15.02 -18.29 19.18
N ALA A 242 -14.88 -18.30 17.85
CA ALA A 242 -15.86 -18.88 16.93
C ALA A 242 -15.97 -20.42 17.02
N ALA A 243 -14.88 -21.12 17.40
CA ALA A 243 -14.85 -22.57 17.52
C ALA A 243 -15.43 -23.09 18.84
N LYS A 244 -15.35 -22.31 19.93
CA LYS A 244 -15.77 -22.72 21.30
C LYS A 244 -17.19 -23.33 21.39
N PRO A 245 -18.22 -22.81 20.70
CA PRO A 245 -19.57 -23.41 20.74
C PRO A 245 -19.63 -24.86 20.22
N PHE A 246 -18.67 -25.27 19.39
CA PHE A 246 -18.60 -26.61 18.80
C PHE A 246 -17.66 -27.56 19.55
N ALA A 247 -16.94 -27.06 20.55
CA ALA A 247 -15.97 -27.86 21.30
C ALA A 247 -16.67 -28.92 22.17
N ALA A 248 -17.85 -28.62 22.70
CA ALA A 248 -18.56 -29.49 23.64
C ALA A 248 -18.74 -30.92 23.11
N GLY A 249 -18.11 -31.89 23.77
CA GLY A 249 -18.20 -33.31 23.42
C GLY A 249 -17.21 -33.76 22.33
N ASN A 250 -16.34 -32.85 21.86
CA ASN A 250 -15.24 -33.16 20.97
C ASN A 250 -13.89 -32.86 21.65
N LYS A 251 -13.34 -33.88 22.31
CA LYS A 251 -12.07 -33.77 23.06
C LYS A 251 -10.91 -33.15 22.24
N PRO A 252 -10.66 -33.54 20.97
CA PRO A 252 -9.61 -32.91 20.17
C PRO A 252 -9.77 -31.40 19.98
N LEU A 253 -11.01 -30.91 19.80
CA LEU A 253 -11.30 -29.49 19.64
C LEU A 253 -11.20 -28.75 20.98
N GLU A 254 -11.70 -29.33 22.07
CA GLU A 254 -11.55 -28.77 23.43
C GLU A 254 -10.07 -28.59 23.81
N ASP A 255 -9.24 -29.60 23.56
CA ASP A 255 -7.80 -29.54 23.81
C ASP A 255 -7.12 -28.45 22.95
N ALA A 256 -7.50 -28.32 21.67
CA ALA A 256 -6.97 -27.27 20.80
C ALA A 256 -7.35 -25.86 21.26
N CYS A 257 -8.62 -25.64 21.66
CA CYS A 257 -9.08 -24.35 22.18
C CYS A 257 -8.37 -23.97 23.48
N ARG A 258 -8.15 -24.93 24.38
CA ARG A 258 -7.41 -24.73 25.64
C ARG A 258 -5.95 -24.34 25.39
N ASP A 259 -5.28 -25.02 24.47
CA ASP A 259 -3.88 -24.73 24.14
C ASP A 259 -3.73 -23.30 23.55
N ILE A 260 -4.73 -22.84 22.79
CA ILE A 260 -4.77 -21.46 22.27
C ILE A 260 -5.03 -20.44 23.38
N ASP A 261 -5.98 -20.71 24.29
CA ASP A 261 -6.24 -19.83 25.44
C ASP A 261 -5.00 -19.68 26.34
N GLU A 262 -4.16 -20.71 26.43
CA GLU A 262 -2.89 -20.65 27.15
C GLU A 262 -1.82 -19.83 26.42
N ALA A 263 -1.78 -19.91 25.08
CA ALA A 263 -0.79 -19.25 24.24
C ALA A 263 -1.08 -17.75 24.02
N VAL A 264 -2.34 -17.35 23.81
CA VAL A 264 -2.74 -15.98 23.46
C VAL A 264 -2.92 -15.09 24.70
N LYS A 265 -2.00 -15.20 25.67
CA LYS A 265 -2.02 -14.33 26.85
C LYS A 265 -1.52 -12.93 26.46
N PRO A 266 -2.17 -11.85 26.96
CA PRO A 266 -1.89 -10.47 26.54
C PRO A 266 -0.43 -10.01 26.75
N ASP A 267 0.30 -10.66 27.65
CA ASP A 267 1.68 -10.28 27.99
C ASP A 267 2.76 -11.10 27.26
N ALA A 268 2.38 -12.15 26.52
CA ALA A 268 3.31 -13.08 25.90
C ALA A 268 3.24 -13.01 24.37
N ARG A 269 4.30 -12.48 23.73
CA ARG A 269 4.42 -12.55 22.27
C ARG A 269 4.69 -13.97 21.83
N THR A 270 3.76 -14.54 21.08
CA THR A 270 3.91 -15.89 20.54
C THR A 270 4.71 -15.85 19.25
N LEU A 271 5.60 -16.83 19.04
CA LEU A 271 6.35 -16.92 17.79
C LEU A 271 5.39 -17.19 16.62
N SER A 272 5.58 -16.48 15.49
CA SER A 272 4.74 -16.61 14.29
C SER A 272 4.56 -18.07 13.84
N ALA A 273 5.61 -18.89 13.90
CA ALA A 273 5.53 -20.32 13.56
C ALA A 273 4.62 -21.12 14.52
N ALA A 274 4.57 -20.76 15.80
CA ALA A 274 3.71 -21.42 16.78
C ALA A 274 2.23 -21.04 16.57
N ILE A 275 1.95 -19.78 16.22
CA ILE A 275 0.59 -19.31 15.87
C ILE A 275 0.05 -20.11 14.68
N GLU A 276 0.83 -20.28 13.62
CA GLU A 276 0.42 -21.05 12.44
C GLU A 276 0.19 -22.54 12.75
N ALA A 277 1.00 -23.12 13.64
CA ALA A 277 0.82 -24.50 14.08
C ALA A 277 -0.48 -24.68 14.89
N LEU A 278 -0.77 -23.76 15.82
CA LEU A 278 -2.00 -23.74 16.59
C LEU A 278 -3.23 -23.52 15.72
N ARG A 279 -3.16 -22.56 14.77
CA ARG A 279 -4.20 -22.31 13.77
C ARG A 279 -4.50 -23.58 12.97
N SER A 280 -3.47 -24.23 12.44
CA SER A 280 -3.61 -25.48 11.67
C SER A 280 -4.28 -26.58 12.51
N ARG A 281 -3.87 -26.75 13.76
CA ARG A 281 -4.47 -27.73 14.69
C ARG A 281 -5.94 -27.44 14.97
N LEU A 282 -6.29 -26.17 15.22
CA LEU A 282 -7.67 -25.75 15.45
C LEU A 282 -8.55 -26.06 14.23
N VAL A 283 -8.11 -25.68 13.04
CA VAL A 283 -8.84 -25.93 11.77
C VAL A 283 -9.05 -27.43 11.55
N GLN A 284 -8.02 -28.24 11.77
CA GLN A 284 -8.12 -29.70 11.64
C GLN A 284 -9.12 -30.31 12.63
N ALA A 285 -9.04 -29.93 13.92
CA ALA A 285 -9.97 -30.41 14.94
C ALA A 285 -11.41 -29.97 14.65
N PHE A 286 -11.60 -28.73 14.17
CA PHE A 286 -12.91 -28.19 13.82
C PHE A 286 -13.57 -28.95 12.67
N VAL A 287 -12.83 -29.26 11.60
CA VAL A 287 -13.37 -30.03 10.47
C VAL A 287 -13.87 -31.42 10.91
N LEU A 288 -13.24 -32.03 11.92
CA LEU A 288 -13.68 -33.31 12.47
C LEU A 288 -14.93 -33.19 13.35
N ALA A 289 -15.03 -32.11 14.13
CA ALA A 289 -16.12 -31.84 15.07
C ALA A 289 -17.40 -31.32 14.39
N ALA A 290 -17.27 -30.37 13.47
CA ALA A 290 -18.36 -29.60 12.89
C ALA A 290 -18.56 -29.92 11.40
N ARG A 291 -18.79 -31.21 11.06
CA ARG A 291 -18.86 -31.69 9.67
C ARG A 291 -19.96 -31.05 8.81
N SER A 292 -20.98 -30.47 9.43
CA SER A 292 -22.07 -29.76 8.75
C SER A 292 -21.71 -28.33 8.35
N MET A 293 -20.59 -27.79 8.85
CA MET A 293 -20.19 -26.40 8.61
C MET A 293 -19.28 -26.27 7.37
N PRO A 294 -19.31 -25.14 6.66
CA PRO A 294 -18.34 -24.82 5.62
C PRO A 294 -16.90 -24.82 6.16
N LYS A 295 -15.95 -25.24 5.32
CA LYS A 295 -14.52 -25.33 5.72
C LYS A 295 -13.89 -23.97 6.05
N ASP A 296 -14.43 -22.91 5.47
CA ASP A 296 -14.03 -21.52 5.62
C ASP A 296 -14.80 -20.77 6.73
N TYR A 297 -15.67 -21.47 7.47
CA TYR A 297 -16.50 -20.87 8.52
C TYR A 297 -15.66 -20.13 9.58
N LEU A 298 -14.62 -20.78 10.13
CA LEU A 298 -13.79 -20.16 11.17
C LEU A 298 -13.08 -18.90 10.68
N SER A 299 -12.47 -18.97 9.49
CA SER A 299 -11.78 -17.82 8.89
C SER A 299 -12.75 -16.66 8.61
N SER A 300 -13.93 -16.96 8.05
CA SER A 300 -14.93 -15.94 7.73
C SER A 300 -15.54 -15.32 8.99
N ALA A 301 -15.80 -16.11 10.03
CA ALA A 301 -16.30 -15.63 11.31
C ALA A 301 -15.26 -14.76 12.04
N ALA A 302 -14.00 -15.19 12.02
CA ALA A 302 -12.89 -14.42 12.59
C ALA A 302 -12.68 -13.09 11.85
N GLU A 303 -12.58 -13.13 10.51
CA GLU A 303 -12.43 -11.93 9.69
C GLU A 303 -13.56 -10.93 9.93
N ARG A 304 -14.81 -11.40 9.98
CA ARG A 304 -15.97 -10.55 10.30
C ARG A 304 -15.85 -9.89 11.68
N THR A 305 -15.51 -10.68 12.69
CA THR A 305 -15.37 -10.18 14.08
C THR A 305 -14.28 -9.11 14.15
N LEU A 306 -13.10 -9.37 13.55
CA LEU A 306 -11.98 -8.44 13.55
C LEU A 306 -12.26 -7.15 12.75
N LEU A 307 -13.03 -7.26 11.66
CA LEU A 307 -13.47 -6.08 10.90
C LEU A 307 -14.43 -5.22 11.72
N GLU A 308 -15.45 -5.84 12.33
CA GLU A 308 -16.44 -5.15 13.16
C GLU A 308 -15.76 -4.40 14.34
N ASP A 309 -14.75 -5.03 14.95
CA ASP A 309 -13.94 -4.44 16.01
C ASP A 309 -12.77 -3.56 15.51
N ARG A 310 -12.57 -3.45 14.19
CA ARG A 310 -11.47 -2.71 13.53
C ARG A 310 -10.07 -3.10 14.05
N ARG A 311 -9.85 -4.37 14.39
CA ARG A 311 -8.57 -4.90 14.92
C ARG A 311 -7.54 -5.20 13.82
N TYR A 312 -7.21 -4.17 13.03
CA TYR A 312 -6.21 -4.30 11.97
C TYR A 312 -4.81 -4.57 12.52
N ALA A 313 -3.96 -5.23 11.73
CA ALA A 313 -2.55 -5.38 12.03
C ALA A 313 -1.89 -4.00 12.13
N MET A 314 -1.22 -3.73 13.24
CA MET A 314 -0.49 -2.48 13.47
C MET A 314 1.01 -2.74 13.58
N ARG A 315 1.83 -1.88 12.99
CA ARG A 315 3.29 -1.90 13.09
C ARG A 315 3.84 -0.50 13.29
N LYS A 316 4.92 -0.37 14.06
CA LYS A 316 5.63 0.90 14.23
C LYS A 316 6.68 1.04 13.13
N VAL A 317 6.32 1.73 12.05
CA VAL A 317 7.19 2.03 10.90
C VAL A 317 7.25 3.52 10.68
N PHE A 318 8.31 4.02 10.04
CA PHE A 318 8.51 5.47 9.82
C PHE A 318 8.43 6.32 11.11
N GLY A 319 8.73 5.72 12.27
CA GLY A 319 8.69 6.38 13.57
C GLY A 319 7.31 6.41 14.26
N ALA A 320 6.23 6.00 13.60
CA ALA A 320 4.86 6.08 14.11
C ALA A 320 4.07 4.77 13.92
N PRO A 321 2.99 4.53 14.69
CA PRO A 321 2.09 3.41 14.46
C PRO A 321 1.36 3.56 13.11
N HIS A 322 1.35 2.49 12.33
CA HIS A 322 0.64 2.39 11.05
C HIS A 322 -0.16 1.08 10.98
N LEU A 323 -1.31 1.12 10.32
CA LEU A 323 -2.04 -0.05 9.88
C LEU A 323 -1.30 -0.70 8.71
N CYS A 324 -1.28 -2.03 8.71
CA CYS A 324 -0.71 -2.81 7.62
C CYS A 324 -1.80 -3.28 6.67
N ALA A 325 -1.64 -2.96 5.39
CA ALA A 325 -2.45 -3.50 4.31
C ALA A 325 -1.57 -4.03 3.17
N LEU A 326 -2.20 -4.71 2.23
CA LEU A 326 -1.59 -5.13 0.98
C LEU A 326 -2.37 -4.52 -0.17
N VAL A 327 -1.70 -3.90 -1.14
CA VAL A 327 -2.31 -3.53 -2.41
C VAL A 327 -1.92 -4.55 -3.47
N ASN A 328 -2.89 -4.96 -4.27
CA ASN A 328 -2.65 -5.70 -5.52
C ASN A 328 -2.80 -4.71 -6.68
N PRO A 329 -1.72 -4.12 -7.23
CA PRO A 329 -1.81 -3.16 -8.31
C PRO A 329 -2.52 -3.76 -9.53
N SER A 330 -3.33 -2.98 -10.23
CA SER A 330 -4.06 -3.43 -11.42
C SER A 330 -3.11 -4.03 -12.45
N GLY A 331 -3.43 -5.24 -12.92
CA GLY A 331 -2.59 -5.98 -13.88
C GLY A 331 -1.37 -6.69 -13.25
N SER A 332 -1.20 -6.66 -11.93
CA SER A 332 -0.16 -7.39 -11.21
C SER A 332 -0.75 -8.48 -10.31
N SER A 333 -0.06 -9.61 -10.19
CA SER A 333 -0.32 -10.63 -9.16
C SER A 333 0.51 -10.42 -7.89
N THR A 334 1.49 -9.51 -7.93
CA THR A 334 2.38 -9.24 -6.80
C THR A 334 1.70 -8.27 -5.84
N GLN A 335 1.57 -8.69 -4.59
CA GLN A 335 1.07 -7.85 -3.51
C GLN A 335 2.18 -6.95 -3.00
N VAL A 336 1.88 -5.67 -2.79
CA VAL A 336 2.82 -4.69 -2.26
C VAL A 336 2.34 -4.23 -0.87
N PRO A 337 3.16 -4.29 0.18
CA PRO A 337 2.83 -3.74 1.48
C PRO A 337 2.52 -2.24 1.40
N VAL A 338 1.42 -1.83 2.03
CA VAL A 338 1.04 -0.42 2.21
C VAL A 338 0.85 -0.15 3.69
N TYR A 339 1.48 0.92 4.17
CA TYR A 339 1.35 1.42 5.52
C TYR A 339 0.44 2.63 5.53
N LEU A 340 -0.65 2.53 6.31
CA LEU A 340 -1.68 3.55 6.43
C LEU A 340 -1.58 4.13 7.85
N PRO A 341 -1.75 5.44 8.04
CA PRO A 341 -1.68 5.98 9.39
C PRO A 341 -2.84 5.47 10.28
N GLU A 342 -2.58 5.43 11.59
CA GLU A 342 -3.48 4.82 12.59
C GLU A 342 -4.86 5.47 12.64
N ASP A 343 -4.93 6.79 12.45
CA ASP A 343 -6.17 7.58 12.45
C ASP A 343 -7.19 7.11 11.40
N LEU A 344 -6.70 6.45 10.35
CA LEU A 344 -7.51 5.91 9.29
C LEU A 344 -8.35 4.71 9.73
N ALA A 345 -8.01 4.04 10.84
CA ALA A 345 -8.69 2.82 11.28
C ALA A 345 -10.22 2.99 11.40
N GLN A 346 -10.67 4.19 11.82
CA GLN A 346 -12.10 4.51 11.96
C GLN A 346 -12.79 4.92 10.66
N GLN A 347 -12.02 5.30 9.64
CA GLN A 347 -12.53 5.84 8.36
C GLN A 347 -12.60 4.77 7.26
N ILE A 348 -11.84 3.68 7.39
CA ILE A 348 -11.84 2.57 6.42
C ILE A 348 -13.22 1.89 6.42
N PRO A 349 -13.77 1.55 5.24
CA PRO A 349 -14.98 0.74 5.14
C PRO A 349 -14.82 -0.60 5.86
N LEU A 350 -15.91 -1.16 6.41
CA LEU A 350 -15.93 -2.50 7.00
C LEU A 350 -15.91 -3.61 5.91
N LEU A 351 -14.97 -3.50 4.98
CA LEU A 351 -14.73 -4.44 3.88
C LEU A 351 -13.31 -5.01 4.04
N PRO A 352 -13.11 -6.33 3.99
CA PRO A 352 -11.77 -6.90 4.05
C PRO A 352 -10.94 -6.53 2.83
N LYS A 353 -11.61 -6.36 1.68
CA LYS A 353 -11.03 -6.04 0.39
C LYS A 353 -11.91 -5.06 -0.37
N PHE A 354 -11.32 -4.06 -1.00
CA PHE A 354 -12.04 -3.13 -1.88
C PHE A 354 -11.11 -2.51 -2.91
N ASP A 355 -11.67 -2.11 -4.05
CA ASP A 355 -10.92 -1.41 -5.08
C ASP A 355 -10.62 0.03 -4.66
N ALA A 356 -9.38 0.44 -4.86
CA ALA A 356 -8.88 1.73 -4.41
C ALA A 356 -7.91 2.35 -5.41
N LYS A 357 -7.83 3.69 -5.36
CA LYS A 357 -6.72 4.47 -5.88
C LYS A 357 -5.98 5.09 -4.71
N LEU A 358 -4.67 4.88 -4.69
CA LEU A 358 -3.80 5.30 -3.62
C LEU A 358 -2.82 6.33 -4.17
N LEU A 359 -2.66 7.45 -3.47
CA LEU A 359 -1.53 8.34 -3.64
C LEU A 359 -0.47 7.89 -2.61
N VAL A 360 0.72 7.54 -3.07
CA VAL A 360 1.72 6.88 -2.22
C VAL A 360 3.12 7.44 -2.41
N GLU A 361 3.94 7.31 -1.38
CA GLU A 361 5.40 7.42 -1.48
C GLU A 361 6.00 6.01 -1.40
N PRO A 362 6.83 5.60 -2.37
CA PRO A 362 7.52 4.33 -2.28
C PRO A 362 8.73 4.41 -1.34
N HIS A 363 8.96 3.33 -0.61
CA HIS A 363 10.07 3.13 0.31
C HIS A 363 10.70 1.76 0.08
N SER A 364 11.96 1.60 0.49
CA SER A 364 12.55 0.27 0.66
C SER A 364 11.77 -0.53 1.72
N LYS A 365 11.93 -1.85 1.71
CA LYS A 365 11.38 -2.76 2.74
C LYS A 365 11.58 -2.22 4.16
N GLN A 366 10.49 -2.14 4.94
CA GLN A 366 10.48 -1.58 6.29
C GLN A 366 10.35 -2.65 7.38
N ASP A 367 9.58 -3.70 7.15
CA ASP A 367 9.43 -4.83 8.08
C ASP A 367 10.12 -6.09 7.48
N PRO A 368 10.93 -6.84 8.23
CA PRO A 368 11.52 -8.10 7.75
C PRO A 368 10.47 -9.12 7.27
N ASN A 369 9.24 -9.07 7.78
CA ASN A 369 8.12 -9.94 7.41
C ASN A 369 7.40 -9.48 6.13
N ASP A 370 7.72 -8.29 5.60
CA ASP A 370 7.16 -7.82 4.34
C ASP A 370 7.61 -8.70 3.17
N HIS A 371 6.67 -9.00 2.29
CA HIS A 371 6.96 -9.60 1.00
C HIS A 371 7.45 -8.52 0.02
N GLY A 372 8.52 -8.83 -0.72
CA GLY A 372 9.11 -7.90 -1.69
C GLY A 372 10.15 -6.95 -1.09
N SER A 373 10.77 -6.15 -1.96
CA SER A 373 11.82 -5.18 -1.59
C SER A 373 11.28 -3.75 -1.38
N ILE A 374 9.98 -3.53 -1.63
CA ILE A 374 9.33 -2.22 -1.67
C ILE A 374 8.15 -2.23 -0.72
N ALA A 375 7.98 -1.12 0.00
CA ALA A 375 6.80 -0.80 0.77
C ALA A 375 6.27 0.57 0.34
N LEU A 376 4.97 0.81 0.54
CA LEU A 376 4.33 2.09 0.21
C LEU A 376 3.88 2.79 1.48
N SER A 377 4.16 4.08 1.60
CA SER A 377 3.56 4.97 2.60
C SER A 377 2.36 5.69 1.97
N LEU A 378 1.21 5.67 2.62
CA LEU A 378 -0.02 6.26 2.10
C LEU A 378 -0.05 7.78 2.30
N LEU A 379 -0.24 8.54 1.22
CA LEU A 379 -0.54 9.97 1.26
C LEU A 379 -2.03 10.28 1.07
N ALA A 380 -2.76 9.48 0.30
CA ALA A 380 -4.21 9.62 0.15
C ALA A 380 -4.86 8.32 -0.29
N LEU A 381 -6.10 8.09 0.15
CA LEU A 381 -6.88 6.90 -0.17
C LEU A 381 -8.24 7.29 -0.77
N GLY A 382 -8.48 6.87 -2.00
CA GLY A 382 -9.79 6.94 -2.64
C GLY A 382 -10.35 5.54 -2.89
N ARG A 383 -11.58 5.26 -2.44
CA ARG A 383 -12.33 4.05 -2.81
C ARG A 383 -12.86 4.20 -4.22
N VAL A 384 -12.74 3.15 -5.03
CA VAL A 384 -13.29 3.10 -6.38
C VAL A 384 -14.65 2.41 -6.33
N THR A 385 -15.65 3.00 -6.98
CA THR A 385 -16.98 2.41 -7.14
C THR A 385 -17.38 2.48 -8.62
N PRO A 386 -17.77 1.35 -9.24
CA PRO A 386 -18.21 1.37 -10.63
C PRO A 386 -19.49 2.20 -10.77
N LEU A 387 -19.58 3.00 -11.84
CA LEU A 387 -20.84 3.64 -12.26
C LEU A 387 -21.62 2.58 -13.06
N SER A 388 -22.58 1.94 -12.40
CA SER A 388 -23.49 0.95 -13.01
C SER A 388 -24.55 1.61 -13.89
#